data_AF-B9TDH6-F1
#
_entry.id   AF-B9TDH6-F1
#
_cell.length_a   1.000
_cell.length_b   1.000
_cell.length_c   1.000
_cell.angle_alpha   90.00
_cell.angle_beta   90.00
_cell.angle_gamma   90.00
#
_symmetry.space_group_name_H-M   'P 1'
#
loop_
_entity.id
_entity.type
_entity.pdbx_description
1 polymer ?
#
loop_
_entity_poly.entity_id
_entity_poly.type
_entity_poly.pdbx_seq_one_letter_code
_entity_poly.pdbx_strand_id
1 'polypeptide(L)'
;MVTPAQELATQTLSARSVTVLLGVALLGLALWWGVIVYSQFRPVRWRGFRLELPTLGMSLKQTVVAVVDLVVAGLVLYLLLSSETPVPLGQFMLVYIMAQLLGLISQVPGGIGVFESTFLVLTSDHLPAEQVLAALIAYRIIYYFLPLALAGLTLLAYELRQSGLLKHRVLRSTLVTVDAATPQIFSLLLLLGGAILLTSGATPADAKRLHELKLFVPLPFVELSHLAGSIAGLLLLFLANAVRHRLDSAYYASIAVLGVGIVASLIKGFDYEEAAVLSAVLIAFLPTRSHFYRRSALLEASLPRQWYLLAVPIVVATTWLGFFSYKHIDYSNELWWDFSFHGNAPRFLRSVLAGTVLLGAFFAYRLLTRMTIKLQLPTATEISKAAALARSSDDANGFLALTGDKYLLWSDSGNSYISFDVAGRYWIAMGDPVGDPKERGDLVWKLRELADHNRAKVAFYQIGTRNLPTYLDLGMQMLKLGEEARVYLAGFNLQGRRRANLRTAYNKAQREGLAFAIIEAKA
;
A
#
# COMPACT_ATOMS: atom_id res chain seq x y z
N MET A 1 -1.54 50.25 -35.56
CA MET A 1 -0.94 49.30 -36.51
C MET A 1 -0.09 48.33 -35.71
N VAL A 2 -0.66 47.19 -35.37
CA VAL A 2 0.01 46.10 -34.66
C VAL A 2 0.67 45.24 -35.74
N THR A 3 1.96 44.97 -35.60
CA THR A 3 2.74 44.23 -36.60
C THR A 3 2.31 42.76 -36.68
N PRO A 4 2.27 42.15 -37.88
CA PRO A 4 1.88 40.74 -38.10
C PRO A 4 2.79 39.71 -37.41
N ALA A 5 3.88 40.14 -36.76
CA ALA A 5 4.76 39.30 -35.96
C ALA A 5 4.20 39.00 -34.54
N GLN A 6 3.29 39.82 -34.01
CA GLN A 6 2.68 39.58 -32.69
C GLN A 6 1.49 38.60 -32.75
N GLU A 7 0.82 38.48 -33.90
CA GLU A 7 -0.23 37.47 -34.13
C GLU A 7 0.33 36.04 -34.26
N LEU A 8 1.61 35.89 -34.58
CA LEU A 8 2.26 34.59 -34.73
C LEU A 8 2.78 34.00 -33.41
N ALA A 9 2.88 34.82 -32.35
CA ALA A 9 3.44 34.43 -31.06
C ALA A 9 2.37 34.08 -30.00
N THR A 10 1.09 34.35 -30.26
CA THR A 10 -0.03 34.11 -29.33
C THR A 10 -0.97 32.98 -29.78
N GLN A 11 -0.45 31.97 -30.49
CA GLN A 11 -1.20 30.74 -30.81
C GLN A 11 -0.77 29.58 -29.92
N THR A 12 -1.23 29.59 -28.68
CA THR A 12 -1.23 28.39 -27.83
C THR A 12 -2.19 27.36 -28.45
N LEU A 13 -1.63 26.19 -28.78
CA LEU A 13 -2.26 25.07 -29.51
C LEU A 13 -2.94 25.45 -30.84
N SER A 14 -2.18 26.04 -31.78
CA SER A 14 -2.60 26.12 -33.18
C SER A 14 -3.11 24.76 -33.70
N ALA A 15 -4.03 24.75 -34.67
CA ALA A 15 -4.50 23.52 -35.33
C ALA A 15 -3.33 22.62 -35.78
N ARG A 16 -2.19 23.22 -36.12
CA ARG A 16 -0.95 22.54 -36.47
C ARG A 16 -0.34 21.74 -35.32
N SER A 17 -0.33 22.28 -34.09
CA SER A 17 0.15 21.57 -32.90
C SER A 17 -0.73 20.36 -32.58
N VAL A 18 -2.05 20.51 -32.75
CA VAL A 18 -3.01 19.42 -32.61
C VAL A 18 -2.75 18.31 -33.63
N THR A 19 -2.55 18.67 -34.91
CA THR A 19 -2.23 17.71 -35.97
C THR A 19 -0.90 16.99 -35.73
N VAL A 20 0.13 17.70 -35.27
CA VAL A 20 1.43 17.09 -34.96
C VAL A 20 1.33 16.09 -33.82
N LEU A 21 0.65 16.44 -32.73
CA LEU A 21 0.46 15.54 -31.59
C LEU A 21 -0.37 14.30 -31.95
N LEU A 22 -1.44 14.47 -32.72
CA LEU A 22 -2.21 13.35 -33.29
C LEU A 22 -1.34 12.46 -34.18
N GLY A 23 -0.51 13.05 -35.03
CA GLY A 23 0.43 12.31 -35.89
C GLY A 23 1.43 11.49 -35.09
N VAL A 24 2.01 12.07 -34.03
CA VAL A 24 2.92 11.37 -33.12
C VAL A 24 2.22 10.21 -32.41
N ALA A 25 0.99 10.42 -31.93
CA ALA A 25 0.21 9.37 -31.26
C ALA A 25 -0.11 8.20 -32.20
N LEU A 26 -0.56 8.49 -33.43
CA LEU A 26 -0.85 7.47 -34.44
C LEU A 26 0.41 6.72 -34.87
N LEU A 27 1.53 7.40 -35.04
CA LEU A 27 2.82 6.78 -35.37
C LEU A 27 3.29 5.86 -34.24
N GLY A 28 3.16 6.28 -32.98
CA GLY A 28 3.47 5.44 -31.82
C GLY A 28 2.61 4.18 -31.77
N LEU A 29 1.32 4.31 -32.06
CA LEU A 29 0.38 3.18 -32.09
C LEU A 29 0.67 2.21 -33.25
N ALA A 30 1.01 2.74 -34.43
CA ALA A 30 1.43 1.94 -35.57
C ALA A 30 2.73 1.17 -35.30
N LEU A 31 3.73 1.83 -34.67
CA LEU A 31 4.97 1.19 -34.25
C LEU A 31 4.70 0.09 -33.22
N TRP A 32 3.83 0.34 -32.25
CA TRP A 32 3.45 -0.65 -31.24
C TRP A 32 2.81 -1.90 -31.86
N TRP A 33 1.85 -1.74 -32.77
CA TRP A 33 1.27 -2.87 -33.49
C TRP A 33 2.28 -3.56 -34.42
N GLY A 34 3.19 -2.82 -35.05
CA GLY A 34 4.30 -3.38 -35.82
C GLY A 34 5.19 -4.31 -34.98
N VAL A 35 5.51 -3.90 -33.75
CA VAL A 35 6.27 -4.72 -32.79
C VAL A 35 5.48 -5.97 -32.38
N ILE A 36 4.17 -5.85 -32.15
CA ILE A 36 3.32 -7.00 -31.82
C ILE A 36 3.26 -8.00 -32.97
N VAL A 37 3.06 -7.54 -34.20
CA VAL A 37 3.04 -8.41 -35.38
C VAL A 37 4.40 -9.10 -35.55
N TYR A 38 5.51 -8.35 -35.44
CA TYR A 38 6.85 -8.91 -35.49
C TYR A 38 7.08 -9.98 -34.39
N SER A 39 6.55 -9.75 -33.19
CA SER A 39 6.69 -10.66 -32.05
C SER A 39 6.01 -12.02 -32.23
N GLN A 40 5.01 -12.11 -33.12
CA GLN A 40 4.36 -13.39 -33.46
C GLN A 40 5.31 -14.32 -34.23
N PHE A 41 6.25 -13.78 -34.99
CA PHE A 41 7.19 -14.55 -35.80
C PHE A 41 8.53 -14.78 -35.10
N ARG A 42 8.97 -13.85 -34.24
CA ARG A 42 10.24 -13.92 -33.52
C ARG A 42 10.03 -13.44 -32.08
N PRO A 43 10.42 -14.21 -31.05
CA PRO A 43 10.32 -13.74 -29.69
C PRO A 43 11.20 -12.50 -29.49
N VAL A 44 10.58 -11.40 -29.07
CA VAL A 44 11.30 -10.15 -28.82
C VAL A 44 12.16 -10.35 -27.56
N ARG A 45 13.48 -10.18 -27.73
CA ARG A 45 14.43 -10.23 -26.62
C ARG A 45 14.88 -8.82 -26.28
N TRP A 46 14.75 -8.42 -25.02
CA TRP A 46 15.25 -7.13 -24.55
C TRP A 46 16.11 -7.33 -23.30
N ARG A 47 17.37 -6.90 -23.37
CA ARG A 47 18.34 -6.99 -22.25
C ARG A 47 18.43 -8.38 -21.61
N GLY A 48 18.38 -9.43 -22.44
CA GLY A 48 18.44 -10.83 -21.99
C GLY A 48 17.10 -11.44 -21.55
N PHE A 49 16.05 -10.64 -21.40
CA PHE A 49 14.70 -11.12 -21.10
C PHE A 49 13.92 -11.42 -22.38
N ARG A 50 13.20 -12.54 -22.38
CA ARG A 50 12.23 -12.88 -23.43
C ARG A 50 10.91 -12.20 -23.08
N LEU A 51 10.49 -11.23 -23.89
CA LEU A 51 9.20 -10.56 -23.71
C LEU A 51 8.11 -11.38 -24.39
N GLU A 52 7.15 -11.85 -23.61
CA GLU A 52 5.92 -12.46 -24.11
C GLU A 52 4.90 -11.36 -24.35
N LEU A 53 4.78 -10.92 -25.61
CA LEU A 53 3.85 -9.88 -26.01
C LEU A 53 2.46 -10.47 -26.29
N PRO A 54 1.38 -9.69 -26.09
CA PRO A 54 0.03 -10.16 -26.35
C PRO A 54 -0.19 -10.46 -27.83
N THR A 55 -1.18 -11.29 -28.14
CA THR A 55 -1.62 -11.53 -29.52
C THR A 55 -2.21 -10.25 -30.13
N LEU A 56 -2.21 -10.16 -31.46
CA LEU A 56 -2.78 -9.00 -32.18
C LEU A 56 -4.24 -8.74 -31.77
N GLY A 57 -5.05 -9.78 -31.67
CA GLY A 57 -6.45 -9.67 -31.24
C GLY A 57 -6.61 -9.15 -29.81
N MET A 58 -5.73 -9.54 -28.89
CA MET A 58 -5.71 -9.01 -27.52
C MET A 58 -5.27 -7.55 -27.49
N SER A 59 -4.23 -7.18 -28.25
CA SER A 59 -3.77 -5.79 -28.31
C SER A 59 -4.83 -4.85 -28.89
N LEU A 60 -5.58 -5.28 -29.91
CA LEU A 60 -6.68 -4.49 -30.46
C LEU A 60 -7.77 -4.25 -29.41
N LYS A 61 -8.21 -5.31 -28.72
CA LYS A 61 -9.17 -5.18 -27.62
C LYS A 61 -8.68 -4.26 -26.51
N GLN A 62 -7.41 -4.39 -26.11
CA GLN A 62 -6.80 -3.53 -25.10
C GLN A 62 -6.72 -2.07 -25.55
N THR A 63 -6.45 -1.82 -26.83
CA THR A 63 -6.43 -0.46 -27.41
C THR A 63 -7.83 0.16 -27.37
N VAL A 64 -8.86 -0.58 -27.77
CA VAL A 64 -10.25 -0.11 -27.73
C VAL A 64 -10.67 0.22 -26.29
N VAL A 65 -10.39 -0.67 -25.34
CA VAL A 65 -10.69 -0.44 -23.92
C VAL A 65 -9.96 0.79 -23.39
N ALA A 66 -8.67 0.96 -23.71
CA ALA A 66 -7.89 2.11 -23.28
C ALA A 66 -8.41 3.44 -23.89
N VAL A 67 -8.81 3.45 -25.16
CA VAL A 67 -9.41 4.64 -25.79
C VAL A 67 -10.73 4.99 -25.12
N VAL A 68 -11.61 4.01 -24.90
CA VAL A 68 -12.90 4.23 -24.24
C VAL A 68 -12.69 4.77 -22.82
N ASP A 69 -11.81 4.15 -22.04
CA ASP A 69 -11.49 4.58 -20.68
C ASP A 69 -11.00 6.04 -20.66
N LEU A 70 -10.06 6.38 -21.53
CA LEU A 70 -9.48 7.72 -21.57
C LEU A 70 -10.49 8.78 -22.04
N VAL A 71 -11.34 8.46 -23.03
CA VAL A 71 -12.41 9.34 -23.48
C VAL A 71 -13.44 9.57 -22.39
N VAL A 72 -13.88 8.52 -21.69
CA VAL A 72 -14.85 8.65 -20.59
C VAL A 72 -14.25 9.45 -19.43
N ALA A 73 -12.99 9.18 -19.06
CA ALA A 73 -12.30 9.92 -18.00
C ALA A 73 -12.14 11.40 -18.33
N GLY A 74 -11.76 11.74 -19.57
CA GLY A 74 -11.69 13.12 -20.05
C GLY A 74 -13.06 13.79 -20.09
N LEU A 75 -14.10 13.07 -20.50
CA LEU A 75 -15.46 13.59 -20.58
C LEU A 75 -16.00 14.03 -19.20
N VAL A 76 -15.65 13.32 -18.11
CA VAL A 76 -16.04 13.74 -16.75
C VAL A 76 -15.52 15.15 -16.45
N LEU A 77 -14.24 15.43 -16.73
CA LEU A 77 -13.67 16.76 -16.50
C LEU A 77 -14.22 17.79 -17.50
N TYR A 78 -14.44 17.40 -18.75
CA TYR A 78 -15.03 18.27 -19.78
C TYR A 78 -16.41 18.75 -19.36
N LEU A 79 -17.27 17.85 -18.87
CA LEU A 79 -18.62 18.20 -18.44
C LEU A 79 -18.61 19.19 -17.26
N LEU A 80 -17.66 19.06 -16.33
CA LEU A 80 -17.48 20.01 -15.22
C LEU A 80 -17.06 21.42 -15.68
N LEU A 81 -16.44 21.54 -16.85
CA LEU A 81 -15.98 22.81 -17.44
C LEU A 81 -16.90 23.33 -18.56
N SER A 82 -17.80 22.49 -19.06
CA SER A 82 -18.61 22.76 -20.26
C SER A 82 -19.62 23.89 -20.10
N SER A 83 -20.06 24.19 -18.88
CA SER A 83 -20.95 25.34 -18.61
C SER A 83 -20.23 26.68 -18.74
N GLU A 84 -18.91 26.69 -18.62
CA GLU A 84 -18.06 27.89 -18.58
C GLU A 84 -17.24 28.08 -19.87
N THR A 85 -17.29 27.14 -20.82
CA THR A 85 -16.35 27.13 -21.97
C THR A 85 -16.92 26.81 -23.34
N PRO A 86 -16.49 27.54 -24.39
CA PRO A 86 -16.71 27.18 -25.79
C PRO A 86 -15.57 26.32 -26.39
N VAL A 87 -14.74 25.66 -25.57
CA VAL A 87 -13.61 24.86 -26.09
C VAL A 87 -14.15 23.57 -26.73
N PRO A 88 -13.86 23.28 -28.01
CA PRO A 88 -14.29 22.04 -28.64
C PRO A 88 -13.71 20.81 -27.95
N LEU A 89 -14.52 19.75 -27.81
CA LEU A 89 -14.14 18.49 -27.16
C LEU A 89 -12.78 17.94 -27.65
N GLY A 90 -12.49 18.03 -28.94
CA GLY A 90 -11.22 17.54 -29.50
C GLY A 90 -9.98 18.25 -28.95
N GLN A 91 -10.03 19.58 -28.82
CA GLN A 91 -8.93 20.36 -28.26
C GLN A 91 -8.78 20.11 -26.76
N PHE A 92 -9.89 20.02 -26.04
CA PHE A 92 -9.91 19.65 -24.63
C PHE A 92 -9.27 18.28 -24.39
N MET A 93 -9.67 17.26 -25.17
CA MET A 93 -9.15 15.90 -25.03
C MET A 93 -7.64 15.85 -25.25
N LEU A 94 -7.11 16.67 -26.15
CA LEU A 94 -5.67 16.77 -26.37
C LEU A 94 -4.94 17.36 -25.17
N VAL A 95 -5.46 18.44 -24.58
CA VAL A 95 -4.91 19.02 -23.34
C VAL A 95 -4.96 18.00 -22.20
N TYR A 96 -6.10 17.32 -22.04
CA TYR A 96 -6.29 16.29 -21.02
C TYR A 96 -5.29 15.13 -21.18
N ILE A 97 -5.15 14.57 -22.40
CA ILE A 97 -4.19 13.50 -22.70
C ILE A 97 -2.75 13.95 -22.39
N MET A 98 -2.38 15.16 -22.79
CA MET A 98 -1.04 15.70 -22.55
C MET A 98 -0.75 15.85 -21.05
N ALA A 99 -1.68 16.43 -20.30
CA ALA A 99 -1.57 16.54 -18.85
C ALA A 99 -1.47 15.17 -18.16
N GLN A 100 -2.26 14.20 -18.61
CA GLN A 100 -2.24 12.83 -18.08
C GLN A 100 -0.91 12.11 -18.39
N LEU A 101 -0.38 12.27 -19.62
CA LEU A 101 0.90 11.70 -20.03
C LEU A 101 2.07 12.29 -19.23
N LEU A 102 2.11 13.61 -19.04
CA LEU A 102 3.13 14.25 -18.21
C LEU A 102 3.02 13.79 -16.75
N GLY A 103 1.79 13.69 -16.23
CA GLY A 103 1.52 13.12 -14.91
C GLY A 103 2.07 11.69 -14.78
N LEU A 104 1.88 10.84 -15.79
CA LEU A 104 2.38 9.46 -15.80
C LEU A 104 3.91 9.38 -15.91
N ILE A 105 4.52 10.18 -16.80
CA ILE A 105 5.98 10.24 -16.98
C ILE A 105 6.68 10.70 -15.71
N SER A 106 6.05 11.60 -14.94
CA SER A 106 6.62 12.13 -13.70
C SER A 106 6.76 11.10 -12.58
N GLN A 107 6.05 9.96 -12.67
CA GLN A 107 5.95 8.94 -11.62
C GLN A 107 5.44 9.48 -10.27
N VAL A 108 4.87 10.68 -10.24
CA VAL A 108 4.21 11.23 -9.05
C VAL A 108 2.92 10.45 -8.81
N PRO A 109 2.67 9.94 -7.59
CA PRO A 109 1.45 9.21 -7.27
C PRO A 109 0.19 10.02 -7.66
N GLY A 110 -0.67 9.43 -8.50
CA GLY A 110 -1.88 10.08 -8.99
C GLY A 110 -1.66 11.28 -9.91
N GLY A 111 -0.41 11.59 -10.28
CA GLY A 111 -0.05 12.77 -11.08
C GLY A 111 -0.36 14.11 -10.38
N ILE A 112 -0.51 14.10 -9.05
CA ILE A 112 -0.92 15.29 -8.28
C ILE A 112 0.10 16.41 -8.49
N GLY A 113 -0.41 17.61 -8.77
CA GLY A 113 0.38 18.80 -9.05
C GLY A 113 0.83 18.87 -10.51
N VAL A 114 1.36 17.78 -11.08
CA VAL A 114 1.82 17.76 -12.48
C VAL A 114 0.65 17.83 -13.45
N PHE A 115 -0.40 17.04 -13.22
CA PHE A 115 -1.61 17.07 -14.04
C PHE A 115 -2.27 18.47 -13.98
N GLU A 116 -2.47 19.00 -12.76
CA GLU A 116 -3.13 20.28 -12.53
C GLU A 116 -2.32 21.46 -13.10
N SER A 117 -1.02 21.51 -12.86
CA SER A 117 -0.15 22.58 -13.40
C SER A 117 -0.06 22.53 -14.92
N THR A 118 0.08 21.33 -15.51
CA THR A 118 0.09 21.18 -16.97
C THR A 118 -1.25 21.63 -17.55
N PHE A 119 -2.36 21.24 -16.94
CA PHE A 119 -3.68 21.64 -17.38
C PHE A 119 -3.90 23.16 -17.28
N LEU A 120 -3.50 23.78 -16.16
CA LEU A 120 -3.55 25.24 -15.97
C LEU A 120 -2.71 26.01 -16.99
N VAL A 121 -1.47 25.56 -17.24
CA VAL A 121 -0.58 26.20 -18.22
C VAL A 121 -1.13 26.08 -19.64
N LEU A 122 -1.71 24.93 -19.99
CA LEU A 122 -2.26 24.71 -21.32
C LEU A 122 -3.63 25.38 -21.55
N THR A 123 -4.31 25.81 -20.49
CA THR A 123 -5.64 26.45 -20.55
C THR A 123 -5.65 27.90 -20.09
N SER A 124 -4.49 28.45 -19.67
CA SER A 124 -4.37 29.80 -19.08
C SER A 124 -4.98 30.91 -19.93
N ASP A 125 -4.90 30.78 -21.25
CA ASP A 125 -5.34 31.81 -22.18
C ASP A 125 -6.86 31.77 -22.45
N HIS A 126 -7.51 30.67 -22.07
CA HIS A 126 -8.91 30.40 -22.37
C HIS A 126 -9.78 30.39 -21.11
N LEU A 127 -9.17 30.16 -19.95
CA LEU A 127 -9.88 29.93 -18.71
C LEU A 127 -9.21 30.61 -17.51
N PRO A 128 -9.99 31.27 -16.63
CA PRO A 128 -9.46 31.76 -15.37
C PRO A 128 -9.00 30.58 -14.50
N ALA A 129 -7.81 30.72 -13.91
CA ALA A 129 -7.17 29.65 -13.13
C ALA A 129 -8.05 29.15 -11.97
N GLU A 130 -8.87 30.02 -11.38
CA GLU A 130 -9.78 29.69 -10.28
C GLU A 130 -10.83 28.65 -10.68
N GLN A 131 -11.46 28.83 -11.85
CA GLN A 131 -12.48 27.91 -12.35
C GLN A 131 -11.87 26.57 -12.74
N VAL A 132 -10.70 26.59 -13.39
CA VAL A 132 -9.96 25.37 -13.76
C VAL A 132 -9.59 24.57 -12.52
N LEU A 133 -9.06 25.25 -11.50
CA LEU A 133 -8.68 24.60 -10.25
C LEU A 133 -9.90 24.00 -9.54
N ALA A 134 -11.02 24.72 -9.48
CA ALA A 134 -12.27 24.22 -8.91
C ALA A 134 -12.78 22.96 -9.64
N ALA A 135 -12.78 22.97 -10.98
CA ALA A 135 -13.18 21.83 -11.80
C ALA A 135 -12.23 20.63 -11.63
N LEU A 136 -10.93 20.86 -11.55
CA LEU A 136 -9.92 19.81 -11.31
C LEU A 136 -10.11 19.17 -9.93
N ILE A 137 -10.40 19.97 -8.90
CA ILE A 137 -10.70 19.45 -7.55
C ILE A 137 -11.98 18.60 -7.59
N ALA A 138 -13.06 19.11 -8.22
CA ALA A 138 -14.30 18.36 -8.37
C ALA A 138 -14.09 17.05 -9.16
N TYR A 139 -13.27 17.08 -10.21
CA TYR A 139 -12.87 15.90 -10.96
C TYR A 139 -12.15 14.87 -10.09
N ARG A 140 -11.23 15.29 -9.21
CA ARG A 140 -10.57 14.38 -8.26
C ARG A 140 -11.58 13.73 -7.32
N ILE A 141 -12.54 14.52 -6.79
CA ILE A 141 -13.60 14.02 -5.92
C ILE A 141 -14.43 12.94 -6.64
N ILE A 142 -14.88 13.23 -7.86
CA ILE A 142 -15.78 12.35 -8.61
C ILE A 142 -15.04 11.12 -9.17
N TYR A 143 -13.82 11.27 -9.68
CA TYR A 143 -13.13 10.20 -10.40
C TYR A 143 -12.21 9.36 -9.49
N TYR A 144 -11.72 9.92 -8.39
CA TYR A 144 -10.80 9.21 -7.47
C TYR A 144 -11.47 8.87 -6.14
N PHE A 145 -12.03 9.87 -5.45
CA PHE A 145 -12.52 9.67 -4.08
C PHE A 145 -13.87 8.96 -4.02
N LEU A 146 -14.81 9.28 -4.92
CA LEU A 146 -16.13 8.66 -4.96
C LEU A 146 -16.05 7.15 -5.26
N PRO A 147 -15.32 6.66 -6.29
CA PRO A 147 -15.15 5.23 -6.51
C PRO A 147 -14.46 4.52 -5.35
N LEU A 148 -13.47 5.17 -4.71
CA LEU A 148 -12.82 4.65 -3.51
C LEU A 148 -13.81 4.49 -2.35
N ALA A 149 -14.66 5.50 -2.11
CA ALA A 149 -15.69 5.44 -1.07
C ALA A 149 -16.72 4.33 -1.36
N LEU A 150 -17.19 4.21 -2.61
CA LEU A 150 -18.10 3.14 -3.02
C LEU A 150 -17.47 1.75 -2.87
N ALA A 151 -16.19 1.59 -3.25
CA ALA A 151 -15.44 0.36 -3.02
C ALA A 151 -15.31 0.03 -1.52
N GLY A 152 -15.02 1.02 -0.68
CA GLY A 152 -14.99 0.85 0.78
C GLY A 152 -16.36 0.48 1.38
N LEU A 153 -17.44 1.13 0.93
CA LEU A 153 -18.80 0.84 1.39
C LEU A 153 -19.29 -0.54 0.96
N THR A 154 -18.99 -0.95 -0.28
CA THR A 154 -19.32 -2.30 -0.76
C THR A 154 -18.53 -3.37 -0.02
N LEU A 155 -17.26 -3.11 0.30
CA LEU A 155 -16.44 -3.96 1.15
C LEU A 155 -17.01 -4.06 2.57
N LEU A 156 -17.44 -2.94 3.15
CA LEU A 156 -18.09 -2.90 4.46
C LEU A 156 -19.39 -3.70 4.47
N ALA A 157 -20.25 -3.48 3.47
CA ALA A 157 -21.51 -4.21 3.34
C ALA A 157 -21.28 -5.72 3.17
N TYR A 158 -20.20 -6.09 2.49
CA TYR A 158 -19.77 -7.47 2.35
C TYR A 158 -19.35 -8.06 3.71
N GLU A 159 -18.47 -7.39 4.43
CA GLU A 159 -17.96 -7.86 5.73
C GLU A 159 -19.10 -8.00 6.75
N LEU A 160 -19.99 -6.99 6.84
CA LEU A 160 -21.15 -7.01 7.73
C LEU A 160 -22.09 -8.19 7.45
N ARG A 161 -22.32 -8.51 6.18
CA ARG A 161 -23.12 -9.69 5.78
C ARG A 161 -22.43 -11.00 6.12
N GLN A 162 -21.09 -11.03 6.07
CA GLN A 162 -20.33 -12.24 6.30
C GLN A 162 -20.07 -12.52 7.78
N SER A 163 -20.00 -11.47 8.62
CA SER A 163 -19.82 -11.58 10.07
C SER A 163 -20.93 -12.34 10.80
N GLY A 164 -21.99 -12.80 10.11
CA GLY A 164 -22.92 -13.76 10.67
C GLY A 164 -23.70 -14.62 9.69
N LEU A 165 -23.11 -15.65 9.03
CA LEU A 165 -23.69 -17.03 8.94
C LEU A 165 -23.32 -17.94 7.73
N LEU A 166 -22.52 -17.61 6.71
CA LEU A 166 -22.50 -18.47 5.48
C LEU A 166 -21.12 -19.03 5.04
N LYS A 167 -20.98 -20.35 5.23
CA LYS A 167 -19.87 -21.27 4.86
C LYS A 167 -19.91 -21.77 3.39
N HIS A 168 -20.30 -20.96 2.40
CA HIS A 168 -20.43 -21.49 1.02
C HIS A 168 -19.17 -21.39 0.15
N ARG A 169 -18.84 -22.54 -0.46
CA ARG A 169 -17.61 -22.94 -1.18
C ARG A 169 -17.32 -22.17 -2.48
N VAL A 170 -18.28 -21.43 -3.02
CA VAL A 170 -18.17 -20.73 -4.32
C VAL A 170 -17.65 -19.29 -4.16
N LEU A 171 -17.73 -18.69 -2.96
CA LEU A 171 -17.28 -17.33 -2.68
C LEU A 171 -15.76 -17.20 -2.42
N ARG A 172 -14.98 -18.28 -2.53
CA ARG A 172 -13.59 -18.33 -2.04
C ARG A 172 -12.58 -17.56 -2.90
N SER A 173 -12.87 -17.30 -4.18
CA SER A 173 -11.96 -16.51 -5.04
C SER A 173 -12.08 -15.00 -4.81
N THR A 174 -13.27 -14.50 -4.52
CA THR A 174 -13.49 -13.10 -4.11
C THR A 174 -13.01 -12.83 -2.68
N LEU A 175 -13.16 -13.81 -1.79
CA LEU A 175 -12.71 -13.74 -0.38
C LEU A 175 -11.22 -13.46 -0.21
N VAL A 176 -10.36 -14.13 -1.00
CA VAL A 176 -8.89 -13.96 -0.87
C VAL A 176 -8.43 -12.57 -1.30
N THR A 177 -9.09 -11.96 -2.28
CA THR A 177 -8.72 -10.62 -2.77
C THR A 177 -9.20 -9.53 -1.80
N VAL A 178 -10.40 -9.71 -1.24
CA VAL A 178 -11.00 -8.82 -0.23
C VAL A 178 -10.18 -8.83 1.06
N ASP A 179 -9.87 -10.02 1.62
CA ASP A 179 -9.07 -10.14 2.85
C ASP A 179 -7.66 -9.55 2.73
N ALA A 180 -7.06 -9.63 1.54
CA ALA A 180 -5.75 -9.05 1.24
C ALA A 180 -5.81 -7.53 1.05
N ALA A 181 -6.90 -7.01 0.47
CA ALA A 181 -7.06 -5.59 0.17
C ALA A 181 -7.52 -4.76 1.39
N THR A 182 -8.27 -5.35 2.32
CA THR A 182 -8.86 -4.63 3.48
C THR A 182 -7.84 -3.77 4.24
N PRO A 183 -6.69 -4.28 4.72
CA PRO A 183 -5.73 -3.43 5.44
C PRO A 183 -5.09 -2.35 4.55
N GLN A 184 -4.97 -2.58 3.25
CA GLN A 184 -4.43 -1.58 2.31
C GLN A 184 -5.42 -0.43 2.10
N ILE A 185 -6.71 -0.76 1.95
CA ILE A 185 -7.79 0.22 1.82
C ILE A 185 -7.88 1.05 3.10
N PHE A 186 -7.91 0.42 4.28
CA PHE A 186 -7.96 1.16 5.54
C PHE A 186 -6.68 1.94 5.82
N SER A 187 -5.51 1.41 5.44
CA SER A 187 -4.27 2.20 5.47
C SER A 187 -4.41 3.48 4.64
N LEU A 188 -5.01 3.42 3.46
CA LEU A 188 -5.23 4.61 2.62
C LEU A 188 -6.28 5.54 3.25
N LEU A 189 -7.40 5.02 3.76
CA LEU A 189 -8.44 5.81 4.40
C LEU A 189 -7.93 6.54 5.65
N LEU A 190 -7.10 5.89 6.48
CA LEU A 190 -6.46 6.53 7.63
C LEU A 190 -5.44 7.61 7.19
N LEU A 191 -4.68 7.34 6.12
CA LEU A 191 -3.76 8.34 5.55
C LEU A 191 -4.52 9.59 5.07
N LEU A 192 -5.63 9.39 4.37
CA LEU A 192 -6.50 10.46 3.87
C LEU A 192 -7.21 11.21 5.02
N GLY A 193 -7.76 10.49 6.00
CA GLY A 193 -8.34 11.10 7.21
C GLY A 193 -7.31 11.91 7.98
N GLY A 194 -6.05 11.43 8.06
CA GLY A 194 -4.94 12.17 8.63
C GLY A 194 -4.62 13.45 7.85
N ALA A 195 -4.58 13.38 6.53
CA ALA A 195 -4.38 14.54 5.66
C ALA A 195 -5.50 15.58 5.79
N ILE A 196 -6.77 15.15 5.89
CA ILE A 196 -7.92 16.03 6.11
C ILE A 196 -7.76 16.79 7.44
N LEU A 197 -7.46 16.09 8.54
CA LEU A 197 -7.26 16.73 9.85
C LEU A 197 -6.09 17.72 9.86
N LEU A 198 -4.98 17.37 9.21
CA LEU A 198 -3.80 18.23 9.10
C LEU A 198 -4.10 19.49 8.27
N THR A 199 -4.72 19.32 7.10
CA THR A 199 -5.10 20.46 6.22
C THR A 199 -6.14 21.36 6.87
N SER A 200 -7.15 20.79 7.51
CA SER A 200 -8.13 21.53 8.31
C SER A 200 -7.46 22.38 9.40
N GLY A 201 -6.45 21.85 10.09
CA GLY A 201 -5.66 22.59 11.07
C GLY A 201 -4.85 23.76 10.49
N ALA A 202 -4.53 23.70 9.19
CA ALA A 202 -3.76 24.72 8.48
C ALA A 202 -4.62 25.81 7.84
N THR A 203 -5.92 25.59 7.62
CA THR A 203 -6.83 26.56 7.02
C THR A 203 -7.58 27.41 8.05
N PRO A 204 -7.94 28.66 7.74
CA PRO A 204 -8.67 29.53 8.65
C PRO A 204 -10.09 28.98 8.82
N ALA A 205 -10.57 28.93 10.06
CA ALA A 205 -11.93 28.49 10.34
C ALA A 205 -12.96 29.54 9.92
N ASP A 206 -14.12 29.07 9.46
CA ASP A 206 -15.16 29.92 8.89
C ASP A 206 -15.80 30.83 9.95
N ALA A 207 -15.81 32.14 9.72
CA ALA A 207 -16.12 33.14 10.74
C ALA A 207 -17.55 33.03 11.31
N LYS A 208 -18.50 32.53 10.50
CA LYS A 208 -19.88 32.29 10.91
C LYS A 208 -20.00 31.14 11.91
N ARG A 209 -19.34 30.02 11.63
CA ARG A 209 -19.34 28.81 12.50
C ARG A 209 -18.68 29.10 13.86
N LEU A 210 -17.61 29.89 13.85
CA LEU A 210 -16.91 30.34 15.07
C LEU A 210 -17.78 31.24 15.96
N HIS A 211 -18.70 32.03 15.39
CA HIS A 211 -19.58 32.91 16.17
C HIS A 211 -20.66 32.12 16.91
N GLU A 212 -21.24 31.10 16.27
CA GLU A 212 -22.22 30.19 16.90
C GLU A 212 -21.58 29.33 17.99
N LEU A 213 -20.32 28.92 17.82
CA LEU A 213 -19.57 28.12 18.78
C LEU A 213 -19.21 28.87 20.09
N LYS A 214 -19.01 30.20 20.02
CA LYS A 214 -18.69 31.05 21.20
C LYS A 214 -19.75 30.98 22.30
N LEU A 215 -20.98 30.58 21.97
CA LEU A 215 -22.09 30.46 22.92
C LEU A 215 -22.05 29.15 23.74
N PHE A 216 -21.35 28.13 23.27
CA PHE A 216 -21.41 26.78 23.86
C PHE A 216 -20.06 26.22 24.33
N VAL A 217 -18.94 26.65 23.75
CA VAL A 217 -17.62 26.07 24.03
C VAL A 217 -16.62 27.15 24.48
N PRO A 218 -16.02 27.02 25.68
CA PRO A 218 -14.98 27.95 26.15
C PRO A 218 -13.72 27.92 25.27
N LEU A 219 -13.04 29.07 25.12
CA LEU A 219 -11.82 29.23 24.29
C LEU A 219 -10.78 28.11 24.47
N PRO A 220 -10.40 27.68 25.69
CA PRO A 220 -9.35 26.69 25.86
C PRO A 220 -9.68 25.34 25.18
N PHE A 221 -10.96 24.96 25.15
CA PHE A 221 -11.39 23.73 24.50
C PHE A 221 -11.30 23.81 22.97
N VAL A 222 -11.56 24.99 22.40
CA VAL A 222 -11.39 25.24 20.96
C VAL A 222 -9.90 25.19 20.58
N GLU A 223 -9.03 25.79 21.37
CA GLU A 223 -7.59 25.75 21.09
C GLU A 223 -6.99 24.35 21.26
N LEU A 224 -7.42 23.62 22.30
CA LEU A 224 -7.05 22.22 22.52
C LEU A 224 -7.56 21.33 21.39
N SER A 225 -8.75 21.58 20.83
CA SER A 225 -9.29 20.77 19.74
C SER A 225 -8.53 20.98 18.43
N HIS A 226 -8.09 22.19 18.10
CA HIS A 226 -7.19 22.44 16.95
C HIS A 226 -5.87 21.64 17.08
N LEU A 227 -5.27 21.67 18.27
CA LEU A 227 -4.03 20.93 18.54
C LEU A 227 -4.26 19.42 18.51
N ALA A 228 -5.33 18.94 19.17
CA ALA A 228 -5.70 17.53 19.22
C ALA A 228 -6.01 16.98 17.82
N GLY A 229 -6.71 17.74 16.97
CA GLY A 229 -6.98 17.39 15.58
C GLY A 229 -5.70 17.25 14.77
N SER A 230 -4.75 18.18 14.93
CA SER A 230 -3.46 18.13 14.22
C SER A 230 -2.59 16.95 14.67
N ILE A 231 -2.53 16.68 15.97
CA ILE A 231 -1.83 15.52 16.54
C ILE A 231 -2.50 14.22 16.08
N ALA A 232 -3.83 14.14 16.14
CA ALA A 232 -4.58 12.98 15.65
C ALA A 232 -4.29 12.75 14.16
N GLY A 233 -4.31 13.81 13.34
CA GLY A 233 -3.97 13.73 11.93
C GLY A 233 -2.59 13.16 11.67
N LEU A 234 -1.58 13.63 12.42
CA LEU A 234 -0.22 13.08 12.35
C LEU A 234 -0.16 11.61 12.77
N LEU A 235 -0.81 11.24 13.88
CA LEU A 235 -0.85 9.86 14.37
C LEU A 235 -1.54 8.92 13.38
N LEU A 236 -2.59 9.37 12.69
CA LEU A 236 -3.24 8.58 11.63
C LEU A 236 -2.29 8.27 10.48
N LEU A 237 -1.38 9.19 10.10
CA LEU A 237 -0.35 8.90 9.09
C LEU A 237 0.58 7.76 9.51
N PHE A 238 0.94 7.67 10.79
CA PHE A 238 1.73 6.56 11.33
C PHE A 238 0.93 5.25 11.43
N LEU A 239 -0.30 5.36 11.92
CA LEU A 239 -1.19 4.21 12.08
C LEU A 239 -1.59 3.59 10.74
N ALA A 240 -1.66 4.37 9.66
CA ALA A 240 -1.84 3.86 8.30
C ALA A 240 -0.82 2.75 7.98
N ASN A 241 0.47 2.96 8.28
CA ASN A 241 1.49 1.93 8.07
C ASN A 241 1.31 0.73 9.00
N ALA A 242 0.96 0.96 10.27
CA ALA A 242 0.77 -0.11 11.25
C ALA A 242 -0.41 -1.02 10.89
N VAL A 243 -1.51 -0.43 10.41
CA VAL A 243 -2.69 -1.13 9.87
C VAL A 243 -2.33 -1.94 8.63
N ARG A 244 -1.51 -1.39 7.72
CA ARG A 244 -1.02 -2.12 6.55
C ARG A 244 -0.24 -3.40 6.92
N HIS A 245 0.44 -3.41 8.06
CA HIS A 245 1.18 -4.56 8.59
C HIS A 245 0.35 -5.43 9.56
N ARG A 246 -0.98 -5.24 9.60
CA ARG A 246 -1.96 -6.06 10.34
C ARG A 246 -1.73 -6.15 11.86
N LEU A 247 -1.19 -5.10 12.46
CA LEU A 247 -0.89 -5.06 13.90
C LEU A 247 -2.17 -4.93 14.75
N ASP A 248 -2.32 -5.78 15.77
CA ASP A 248 -3.48 -5.78 16.69
C ASP A 248 -3.57 -4.47 17.49
N SER A 249 -2.42 -3.99 17.99
CA SER A 249 -2.31 -2.69 18.67
C SER A 249 -2.73 -1.51 17.77
N ALA A 250 -2.60 -1.64 16.45
CA ALA A 250 -2.95 -0.56 15.51
C ALA A 250 -4.46 -0.42 15.34
N TYR A 251 -5.21 -1.51 15.50
CA TYR A 251 -6.66 -1.49 15.45
C TYR A 251 -7.23 -0.60 16.57
N TYR A 252 -6.83 -0.87 17.81
CA TYR A 252 -7.28 -0.09 18.97
C TYR A 252 -6.79 1.37 18.93
N ALA A 253 -5.53 1.59 18.55
CA ALA A 253 -4.98 2.93 18.42
C ALA A 253 -5.70 3.74 17.32
N SER A 254 -6.04 3.12 16.19
CA SER A 254 -6.77 3.80 15.11
C SER A 254 -8.19 4.18 15.53
N ILE A 255 -8.90 3.32 16.26
CA ILE A 255 -10.23 3.63 16.81
C ILE A 255 -10.14 4.84 17.77
N ALA A 256 -9.17 4.82 18.69
CA ALA A 256 -8.99 5.90 19.65
C ALA A 256 -8.66 7.22 18.95
N VAL A 257 -7.70 7.20 18.01
CA VAL A 257 -7.26 8.41 17.29
C VAL A 257 -8.35 8.95 16.36
N LEU A 258 -9.10 8.09 15.67
CA LEU A 258 -10.29 8.50 14.89
C LEU A 258 -11.35 9.14 15.79
N GLY A 259 -11.64 8.53 16.94
CA GLY A 259 -12.57 9.08 17.93
C GLY A 259 -12.16 10.47 18.42
N VAL A 260 -10.87 10.64 18.77
CA VAL A 260 -10.31 11.95 19.14
C VAL A 260 -10.43 12.94 17.98
N GLY A 261 -10.13 12.53 16.75
CA GLY A 261 -10.27 13.37 15.55
C GLY A 261 -11.71 13.84 15.30
N ILE A 262 -12.70 12.95 15.47
CA ILE A 262 -14.13 13.29 15.35
C ILE A 262 -14.53 14.33 16.38
N VAL A 263 -14.20 14.09 17.65
CA VAL A 263 -14.53 15.01 18.75
C VAL A 263 -13.82 16.36 18.56
N ALA A 264 -12.55 16.35 18.16
CA ALA A 264 -11.79 17.56 17.89
C ALA A 264 -12.42 18.39 16.75
N SER A 265 -12.85 17.75 15.67
CA SER A 265 -13.47 18.42 14.50
C SER A 265 -14.80 19.09 14.88
N LEU A 266 -15.61 18.43 15.73
CA LEU A 266 -16.87 19.00 16.21
C LEU A 266 -16.65 20.19 17.15
N ILE A 267 -15.70 20.08 18.09
CA ILE A 267 -15.42 21.13 19.09
C ILE A 267 -14.71 22.34 18.49
N LYS A 268 -13.89 22.15 17.44
CA LYS A 268 -13.10 23.21 16.80
C LYS A 268 -13.94 24.28 16.09
N GLY A 269 -15.00 23.87 15.41
CA GLY A 269 -15.73 24.76 14.51
C GLY A 269 -17.05 24.20 14.00
N PHE A 270 -17.61 23.16 14.66
CA PHE A 270 -18.73 22.38 14.11
C PHE A 270 -18.46 21.91 12.67
N ASP A 271 -17.24 21.44 12.40
CA ASP A 271 -16.87 20.91 11.08
C ASP A 271 -17.46 19.50 10.90
N TYR A 272 -18.78 19.46 10.69
CA TYR A 272 -19.56 18.23 10.55
C TYR A 272 -19.15 17.41 9.33
N GLU A 273 -18.57 18.05 8.31
CA GLU A 273 -18.05 17.38 7.11
C GLU A 273 -16.87 16.47 7.46
N GLU A 274 -15.89 16.99 8.19
CA GLU A 274 -14.71 16.23 8.64
C GLU A 274 -15.11 15.14 9.63
N ALA A 275 -15.96 15.49 10.60
CA ALA A 275 -16.50 14.55 11.57
C ALA A 275 -17.28 13.41 10.91
N ALA A 276 -18.08 13.70 9.88
CA ALA A 276 -18.84 12.70 9.13
C ALA A 276 -17.91 11.75 8.35
N VAL A 277 -16.89 12.27 7.67
CA VAL A 277 -15.91 11.44 6.95
C VAL A 277 -15.16 10.53 7.91
N LEU A 278 -14.64 11.06 9.02
CA LEU A 278 -13.93 10.26 10.02
C LEU A 278 -14.85 9.23 10.70
N SER A 279 -16.12 9.58 10.95
CA SER A 279 -17.12 8.65 11.48
C SER A 279 -17.42 7.52 10.50
N ALA A 280 -17.55 7.82 9.21
CA ALA A 280 -17.73 6.80 8.18
C ALA A 280 -16.54 5.84 8.12
N VAL A 281 -15.31 6.36 8.18
CA VAL A 281 -14.08 5.55 8.25
C VAL A 281 -14.07 4.68 9.51
N LEU A 282 -14.41 5.25 10.68
CA LEU A 282 -14.46 4.52 11.94
C LEU A 282 -15.49 3.37 11.91
N ILE A 283 -16.72 3.66 11.47
CA ILE A 283 -17.79 2.66 11.35
C ILE A 283 -17.37 1.55 10.39
N ALA A 284 -16.73 1.91 9.27
CA ALA A 284 -16.23 0.94 8.32
C ALA A 284 -15.08 0.08 8.89
N PHE A 285 -14.27 0.65 9.79
CA PHE A 285 -13.10 -0.01 10.36
C PHE A 285 -13.47 -1.00 11.49
N LEU A 286 -14.50 -0.74 12.29
CA LEU A 286 -14.92 -1.59 13.42
C LEU A 286 -15.10 -3.09 13.11
N PRO A 287 -15.73 -3.53 11.99
CA PRO A 287 -15.89 -4.97 11.74
C PRO A 287 -14.59 -5.68 11.34
N THR A 288 -13.51 -4.97 11.04
CA THR A 288 -12.28 -5.54 10.47
C THR A 288 -11.29 -6.13 11.49
N ARG A 289 -11.73 -6.33 12.74
CA ARG A 289 -10.89 -6.83 13.84
C ARG A 289 -10.17 -8.16 13.49
N SER A 290 -10.85 -9.06 12.79
CA SER A 290 -10.31 -10.38 12.41
C SER A 290 -9.04 -10.28 11.54
N HIS A 291 -8.84 -9.17 10.83
CA HIS A 291 -7.70 -8.96 9.95
C HIS A 291 -6.42 -8.50 10.68
N PHE A 292 -6.52 -8.12 11.96
CA PHE A 292 -5.42 -7.61 12.78
C PHE A 292 -4.97 -8.61 13.85
N TYR A 293 -4.40 -9.73 13.42
CA TYR A 293 -4.02 -10.83 14.33
C TYR A 293 -2.62 -10.67 14.94
N ARG A 294 -1.81 -9.73 14.44
CA ARG A 294 -0.37 -9.72 14.72
C ARG A 294 -0.03 -8.95 16.00
N ARG A 295 0.66 -9.63 16.92
CA ARG A 295 1.16 -9.04 18.17
C ARG A 295 2.57 -8.49 17.97
N SER A 296 2.68 -7.18 17.72
CA SER A 296 3.96 -6.46 17.72
C SER A 296 3.75 -5.04 18.25
N ALA A 297 4.82 -4.44 18.80
CA ALA A 297 4.80 -3.07 19.26
C ALA A 297 4.67 -2.10 18.05
N LEU A 298 3.78 -1.11 18.17
CA LEU A 298 3.53 -0.10 17.12
C LEU A 298 4.80 0.67 16.73
N LEU A 299 5.63 0.99 17.73
CA LEU A 299 6.82 1.80 17.54
C LEU A 299 7.97 1.05 16.88
N GLU A 300 7.96 -0.28 16.94
CA GLU A 300 9.01 -1.15 16.38
C GLU A 300 8.75 -1.52 14.91
N ALA A 301 7.51 -1.41 14.45
CA ALA A 301 7.10 -1.74 13.09
C ALA A 301 7.99 -1.05 12.04
N SER A 302 8.48 -1.76 11.03
CA SER A 302 9.35 -1.14 10.02
C SER A 302 8.62 -0.04 9.23
N LEU A 303 9.32 1.07 8.95
CA LEU A 303 8.83 2.14 8.08
C LEU A 303 9.43 1.97 6.69
N PRO A 304 8.67 1.42 5.73
CA PRO A 304 9.16 1.18 4.37
C PRO A 304 9.38 2.52 3.66
N ARG A 305 10.26 2.54 2.65
CA ARG A 305 10.52 3.74 1.83
C ARG A 305 9.23 4.36 1.26
N GLN A 306 8.26 3.54 0.89
CA GLN A 306 6.96 3.95 0.37
C GLN A 306 6.18 4.84 1.34
N TRP A 307 6.26 4.58 2.65
CA TRP A 307 5.56 5.39 3.64
C TRP A 307 6.09 6.82 3.67
N TYR A 308 7.42 7.00 3.62
CA TYR A 308 8.03 8.34 3.55
C TYR A 308 7.60 9.10 2.30
N LEU A 309 7.49 8.41 1.16
CA LEU A 309 7.04 9.02 -0.10
C LEU A 309 5.58 9.49 -0.06
N LEU A 310 4.76 8.99 0.85
CA LEU A 310 3.36 9.39 1.00
C LEU A 310 3.16 10.37 2.17
N ALA A 311 3.69 10.06 3.34
CA ALA A 311 3.46 10.84 4.56
C ALA A 311 4.23 12.17 4.58
N VAL A 312 5.50 12.19 4.14
CA VAL A 312 6.31 13.42 4.19
C VAL A 312 5.75 14.50 3.28
N PRO A 313 5.37 14.23 2.02
CA PRO A 313 4.73 15.23 1.17
C PRO A 313 3.43 15.78 1.75
N ILE A 314 2.61 14.96 2.43
CA ILE A 314 1.39 15.44 3.10
C ILE A 314 1.74 16.47 4.17
N VAL A 315 2.67 16.14 5.07
CA VAL A 315 3.09 17.07 6.14
C VAL A 315 3.70 18.35 5.57
N VAL A 316 4.57 18.24 4.55
CA VAL A 316 5.19 19.39 3.89
C VAL A 316 4.14 20.25 3.18
N ALA A 317 3.22 19.64 2.42
CA ALA A 317 2.17 20.34 1.69
C ALA A 317 1.19 21.04 2.64
N THR A 318 0.79 20.40 3.74
CA THR A 318 -0.03 21.03 4.79
C THR A 318 0.70 22.21 5.43
N THR A 319 1.99 22.04 5.76
CA THR A 319 2.77 23.10 6.37
C THR A 319 2.90 24.29 5.41
N TRP A 320 3.21 24.02 4.15
CA TRP A 320 3.24 25.03 3.09
C TRP A 320 1.89 25.72 2.89
N LEU A 321 0.79 24.95 2.88
CA LEU A 321 -0.57 25.47 2.75
C LEU A 321 -0.92 26.41 3.90
N GLY A 322 -0.53 26.08 5.14
CA GLY A 322 -0.75 26.96 6.29
C GLY A 322 0.04 28.26 6.17
N PHE A 323 1.33 28.20 5.83
CA PHE A 323 2.12 29.42 5.58
C PHE A 323 1.56 30.25 4.41
N PHE A 324 1.07 29.61 3.35
CA PHE A 324 0.44 30.28 2.23
C PHE A 324 -0.89 30.94 2.64
N SER A 325 -1.70 30.26 3.45
CA SER A 325 -2.98 30.76 3.92
C SER A 325 -2.84 31.96 4.84
N TYR A 326 -1.78 31.99 5.67
CA TYR A 326 -1.48 33.09 6.58
C TYR A 326 -0.39 34.05 6.06
N LYS A 327 -0.13 34.07 4.74
CA LYS A 327 0.93 34.89 4.12
C LYS A 327 0.80 36.40 4.33
N HIS A 328 -0.39 36.87 4.69
CA HIS A 328 -0.70 38.28 4.91
C HIS A 328 -0.54 38.71 6.37
N ILE A 329 -0.06 37.83 7.25
CA ILE A 329 0.16 38.10 8.67
C ILE A 329 1.65 38.26 8.93
N ASP A 330 2.02 39.35 9.59
CA ASP A 330 3.40 39.57 10.02
C ASP A 330 3.78 38.57 11.12
N TYR A 331 4.67 37.64 10.80
CA TYR A 331 5.17 36.65 11.76
C TYR A 331 6.05 37.32 12.81
N SER A 332 5.47 37.63 13.98
CA SER A 332 6.18 38.17 15.15
C SER A 332 6.29 37.13 16.28
N ASN A 333 7.17 37.39 17.25
CA ASN A 333 7.32 36.52 18.43
C ASN A 333 6.06 36.49 19.33
N GLU A 334 5.18 37.49 19.21
CA GLU A 334 3.94 37.59 20.00
C GLU A 334 2.88 36.56 19.55
N LEU A 335 2.89 36.15 18.28
CA LEU A 335 1.96 35.12 17.76
C LEU A 335 2.08 33.79 18.50
N TRP A 336 3.24 33.47 19.09
CA TRP A 336 3.40 32.22 19.84
C TRP A 336 2.57 32.19 21.12
N TRP A 337 2.31 33.36 21.72
CA TRP A 337 1.68 33.53 23.03
C TRP A 337 0.26 34.13 22.97
N ASP A 338 -0.21 34.54 21.80
CA ASP A 338 -1.59 35.05 21.62
C ASP A 338 -2.62 33.91 21.61
N PHE A 339 -3.47 33.87 22.64
CA PHE A 339 -4.58 32.94 22.77
C PHE A 339 -5.88 33.70 22.53
N SER A 340 -6.29 33.82 21.27
CA SER A 340 -7.44 34.62 20.88
C SER A 340 -8.40 33.84 19.99
N PHE A 341 -9.69 34.17 20.04
CA PHE A 341 -10.72 33.56 19.19
C PHE A 341 -10.49 33.84 17.69
N HIS A 342 -9.71 34.87 17.36
CA HIS A 342 -9.38 35.30 16.00
C HIS A 342 -7.96 34.91 15.56
N GLY A 343 -7.13 34.37 16.48
CA GLY A 343 -5.74 33.98 16.25
C GLY A 343 -5.58 32.60 15.61
N ASN A 344 -6.07 32.42 14.38
CA ASN A 344 -5.91 31.16 13.64
C ASN A 344 -4.43 30.87 13.28
N ALA A 345 -3.61 31.89 13.03
CA ALA A 345 -2.18 31.75 12.75
C ALA A 345 -1.34 31.27 13.96
N PRO A 346 -1.49 31.85 15.17
CA PRO A 346 -0.95 31.29 16.42
C PRO A 346 -1.23 29.78 16.61
N ARG A 347 -2.47 29.35 16.36
CA ARG A 347 -2.88 27.95 16.52
C ARG A 347 -2.17 27.03 15.53
N PHE A 348 -2.09 27.44 14.26
CA PHE A 348 -1.35 26.71 13.23
C PHE A 348 0.13 26.54 13.59
N LEU A 349 0.80 27.62 14.03
CA LEU A 349 2.22 27.57 14.42
C LEU A 349 2.45 26.58 15.58
N ARG A 350 1.57 26.56 16.59
CA ARG A 350 1.64 25.60 17.70
C ARG A 350 1.42 24.15 17.24
N SER A 351 0.48 23.92 16.32
CA SER A 351 0.26 22.59 15.73
C SER A 351 1.48 22.09 14.94
N VAL A 352 2.11 22.97 14.14
CA VAL A 352 3.35 22.63 13.41
C VAL A 352 4.50 22.33 14.38
N LEU A 353 4.66 23.13 15.44
CA LEU A 353 5.68 22.89 16.46
C LEU A 353 5.45 21.55 17.17
N ALA A 354 4.24 21.28 17.65
CA ALA A 354 3.90 20.03 18.32
C ALA A 354 4.13 18.82 17.40
N GLY A 355 3.71 18.92 16.13
CA GLY A 355 3.98 17.89 15.12
C GLY A 355 5.48 17.66 14.91
N THR A 356 6.27 18.73 14.81
CA THR A 356 7.73 18.65 14.64
C THR A 356 8.41 18.01 15.85
N VAL A 357 8.00 18.37 17.07
CA VAL A 357 8.52 17.76 18.31
C VAL A 357 8.17 16.27 18.38
N LEU A 358 6.93 15.88 18.06
CA LEU A 358 6.51 14.48 18.05
C LEU A 358 7.29 13.67 17.00
N LEU A 359 7.45 14.20 15.79
CA LEU A 359 8.26 13.57 14.73
C LEU A 359 9.72 13.44 15.17
N GLY A 360 10.31 14.50 15.72
CA GLY A 360 11.68 14.50 16.22
C GLY A 360 11.91 13.45 17.32
N ALA A 361 11.02 13.40 18.32
CA ALA A 361 11.05 12.41 19.39
C ALA A 361 10.93 10.98 18.85
N PHE A 362 10.01 10.75 17.90
CA PHE A 362 9.84 9.45 17.25
C PHE A 362 11.10 9.00 16.50
N PHE A 363 11.71 9.89 15.70
CA PHE A 363 12.93 9.56 14.96
C PHE A 363 14.14 9.39 15.89
N ALA A 364 14.23 10.17 16.97
CA ALA A 364 15.26 9.98 17.99
C ALA A 364 15.12 8.62 18.67
N TYR A 365 13.90 8.24 19.09
CA TYR A 365 13.62 6.91 19.62
C TYR A 365 14.04 5.81 18.64
N ARG A 366 13.63 5.91 17.37
CA ARG A 366 14.01 4.96 16.30
C ARG A 366 15.52 4.84 16.10
N LEU A 367 16.24 5.95 16.23
CA LEU A 367 17.70 5.97 16.09
C LEU A 367 18.38 5.28 17.27
N LEU A 368 17.87 5.49 18.48
CA LEU A 368 18.41 4.94 19.73
C LEU A 368 18.06 3.45 19.91
N THR A 369 16.89 3.00 19.46
CA THR A 369 16.40 1.62 19.64
C THR A 369 16.83 0.67 18.50
N ARG A 370 17.93 0.96 17.80
CA ARG A 370 18.43 0.05 16.74
C ARG A 370 18.95 -1.26 17.34
N MET A 371 18.13 -2.31 17.34
CA MET A 371 18.58 -3.67 17.65
C MET A 371 19.33 -4.25 16.45
N THR A 372 20.66 -4.37 16.56
CA THR A 372 21.46 -5.27 15.73
C THR A 372 21.49 -6.63 16.41
N ILE A 373 20.81 -7.62 15.84
CA ILE A 373 20.92 -9.00 16.33
C ILE A 373 22.25 -9.58 15.84
N LYS A 374 23.07 -10.07 16.78
CA LYS A 374 24.21 -10.93 16.43
C LYS A 374 23.67 -12.33 16.15
N LEU A 375 23.69 -12.71 14.88
CA LEU A 375 23.35 -14.07 14.47
C LEU A 375 24.41 -15.05 15.01
N GLN A 376 23.96 -16.11 15.67
CA GLN A 376 24.80 -17.18 16.19
C GLN A 376 24.24 -18.52 15.75
N LEU A 377 25.13 -19.41 15.29
CA LEU A 377 24.75 -20.77 14.95
C LEU A 377 24.23 -21.52 16.19
N PRO A 378 23.30 -22.45 16.02
CA PRO A 378 22.62 -23.09 17.13
C PRO A 378 23.58 -23.95 17.94
N THR A 379 23.41 -23.89 19.26
CA THR A 379 24.10 -24.75 20.22
C THR A 379 23.58 -26.20 20.14
N ALA A 380 24.34 -27.16 20.68
CA ALA A 380 23.93 -28.56 20.72
C ALA A 380 22.57 -28.75 21.45
N THR A 381 22.28 -27.92 22.45
CA THR A 381 21.00 -27.89 23.17
C THR A 381 19.85 -27.37 22.32
N GLU A 382 20.10 -26.40 21.44
CA GLU A 382 19.09 -25.90 20.51
C GLU A 382 18.83 -26.88 19.38
N ILE A 383 19.88 -27.56 18.89
CA ILE A 383 19.76 -28.64 17.91
C ILE A 383 18.93 -29.80 18.47
N SER A 384 19.16 -30.22 19.71
CA SER A 384 18.39 -31.30 20.33
C SER A 384 16.92 -30.91 20.54
N LYS A 385 16.65 -29.66 20.92
CA LYS A 385 15.28 -29.11 20.99
C LYS A 385 14.61 -29.07 19.62
N ALA A 386 15.33 -28.62 18.58
CA ALA A 386 14.83 -28.60 17.21
C ALA A 386 14.54 -30.01 16.69
N ALA A 387 15.35 -31.01 17.07
CA ALA A 387 15.13 -32.42 16.76
C ALA A 387 13.81 -32.94 17.36
N ALA A 388 13.52 -32.58 18.62
CA ALA A 388 12.28 -32.99 19.28
C ALA A 388 11.04 -32.44 18.55
N LEU A 389 11.08 -31.18 18.13
CA LEU A 389 10.00 -30.55 17.36
C LEU A 389 9.91 -31.08 15.92
N ALA A 390 11.03 -31.40 15.28
CA ALA A 390 11.03 -32.00 13.95
C ALA A 390 10.40 -33.40 13.95
N ARG A 391 10.58 -34.20 15.02
CA ARG A 391 9.95 -35.52 15.18
C ARG A 391 8.43 -35.47 15.30
N SER A 392 7.87 -34.39 15.86
CA SER A 392 6.43 -34.20 15.96
C SER A 392 5.83 -33.47 14.75
N SER A 393 6.65 -33.09 13.77
CA SER A 393 6.24 -32.37 12.56
C SER A 393 5.83 -33.33 11.44
N ASP A 394 4.87 -32.90 10.63
CA ASP A 394 4.45 -33.58 9.39
C ASP A 394 5.46 -33.42 8.24
N ASP A 395 6.49 -32.59 8.40
CA ASP A 395 7.48 -32.26 7.38
C ASP A 395 8.90 -32.69 7.79
N ALA A 396 9.49 -33.57 6.99
CA ALA A 396 10.84 -34.09 7.19
C ALA A 396 11.93 -33.02 6.99
N ASN A 397 11.64 -31.92 6.28
CA ASN A 397 12.60 -30.83 6.09
C ASN A 397 13.04 -30.19 7.41
N GLY A 398 12.25 -30.30 8.49
CA GLY A 398 12.64 -29.84 9.81
C GLY A 398 13.94 -30.50 10.32
N PHE A 399 14.23 -31.74 9.92
CA PHE A 399 15.47 -32.42 10.30
C PHE A 399 16.73 -31.77 9.70
N LEU A 400 16.61 -30.91 8.69
CA LEU A 400 17.76 -30.19 8.16
C LEU A 400 18.35 -29.19 9.17
N ALA A 401 17.61 -28.79 10.19
CA ALA A 401 18.15 -28.00 11.31
C ALA A 401 19.29 -28.73 12.05
N LEU A 402 19.33 -30.07 12.02
CA LEU A 402 20.31 -30.88 12.75
C LEU A 402 21.72 -30.84 12.15
N THR A 403 21.87 -30.29 10.95
CA THR A 403 23.17 -30.09 10.32
C THR A 403 24.01 -29.00 11.01
N GLY A 404 23.37 -28.10 11.77
CA GLY A 404 24.05 -27.06 12.55
C GLY A 404 24.64 -25.91 11.73
N ASP A 405 24.46 -25.90 10.41
CA ASP A 405 24.93 -24.87 9.48
C ASP A 405 23.90 -23.73 9.27
N LYS A 406 22.70 -23.86 9.83
CA LYS A 406 21.59 -22.91 9.71
C LYS A 406 21.29 -22.24 11.04
N TYR A 407 21.03 -20.94 11.01
CA TYR A 407 20.50 -20.20 12.15
C TYR A 407 19.08 -20.66 12.48
N LEU A 408 18.74 -20.69 13.77
CA LEU A 408 17.40 -21.02 14.25
C LEU A 408 16.76 -19.79 14.87
N LEU A 409 15.64 -19.33 14.30
CA LEU A 409 14.81 -18.30 14.90
C LEU A 409 13.65 -18.96 15.63
N TRP A 410 13.57 -18.74 16.94
CA TRP A 410 12.57 -19.34 17.83
C TRP A 410 11.34 -18.44 18.02
N SER A 411 10.18 -19.09 18.22
CA SER A 411 8.98 -18.42 18.71
C SER A 411 9.19 -17.99 20.16
N ASP A 412 8.40 -17.03 20.64
CA ASP A 412 8.56 -16.50 22.01
C ASP A 412 8.22 -17.55 23.07
N SER A 413 7.34 -18.51 22.75
CA SER A 413 7.07 -19.69 23.58
C SER A 413 8.20 -20.73 23.52
N GLY A 414 9.04 -20.67 22.49
CA GLY A 414 10.06 -21.66 22.18
C GLY A 414 9.52 -22.99 21.65
N ASN A 415 8.24 -23.09 21.30
CA ASN A 415 7.61 -24.33 20.78
C ASN A 415 7.65 -24.45 19.25
N SER A 416 8.17 -23.43 18.57
CA SER A 416 8.31 -23.41 17.12
C SER A 416 9.62 -22.75 16.73
N TYR A 417 10.16 -23.11 15.56
CA TYR A 417 11.32 -22.47 14.98
C TYR A 417 11.25 -22.38 13.46
N ILE A 418 12.01 -21.45 12.88
CA ILE A 418 12.30 -21.41 11.45
C ILE A 418 13.81 -21.43 11.25
N SER A 419 14.27 -22.32 10.38
CA SER A 419 15.70 -22.43 10.02
C SER A 419 16.01 -21.58 8.79
N PHE A 420 17.11 -20.84 8.83
CA PHE A 420 17.52 -19.99 7.72
C PHE A 420 19.04 -19.82 7.67
N ASP A 421 19.55 -19.39 6.52
CA ASP A 421 20.96 -19.02 6.34
C ASP A 421 21.09 -17.65 5.65
N VAL A 422 22.28 -17.05 5.72
CA VAL A 422 22.58 -15.72 5.20
C VAL A 422 23.57 -15.80 4.05
N ALA A 423 23.08 -15.51 2.85
CA ALA A 423 23.87 -15.40 1.62
C ALA A 423 23.99 -13.93 1.18
N GLY A 424 25.08 -13.26 1.56
CA GLY A 424 25.30 -11.84 1.29
C GLY A 424 24.24 -10.97 1.98
N ARG A 425 23.37 -10.33 1.20
CA ARG A 425 22.22 -9.55 1.74
C ARG A 425 20.92 -10.34 1.81
N TYR A 426 20.93 -11.63 1.54
CA TYR A 426 19.73 -12.46 1.49
C TYR A 426 19.69 -13.41 2.68
N TRP A 427 18.57 -13.39 3.40
CA TRP A 427 18.26 -14.37 4.44
C TRP A 427 17.31 -15.38 3.82
N ILE A 428 17.74 -16.63 3.72
CA ILE A 428 17.04 -17.68 2.98
C ILE A 428 16.57 -18.72 3.99
N ALA A 429 15.26 -18.76 4.23
CA ALA A 429 14.65 -19.78 5.07
C ALA A 429 14.54 -21.11 4.31
N MET A 430 14.84 -22.20 5.03
CA MET A 430 14.68 -23.55 4.52
C MET A 430 13.30 -24.08 4.93
N GLY A 431 12.34 -24.03 3.99
CA GLY A 431 10.98 -24.53 4.17
C GLY A 431 10.08 -23.63 5.03
N ASP A 432 8.99 -24.23 5.51
CA ASP A 432 8.06 -23.63 6.45
C ASP A 432 8.56 -23.73 7.91
N PRO A 433 8.09 -22.86 8.82
CA PRO A 433 8.36 -23.02 10.25
C PRO A 433 7.88 -24.38 10.79
N VAL A 434 8.66 -24.95 11.69
CA VAL A 434 8.44 -26.23 12.36
C VAL A 434 7.89 -25.97 13.76
N GLY A 435 6.88 -26.74 14.20
CA GLY A 435 6.22 -26.58 15.50
C GLY A 435 4.72 -26.32 15.41
N ASP A 436 4.17 -25.59 16.39
CA ASP A 436 2.74 -25.30 16.53
C ASP A 436 2.22 -24.53 15.28
N PRO A 437 1.21 -25.05 14.56
CA PRO A 437 0.58 -24.38 13.43
C PRO A 437 0.15 -22.93 13.70
N LYS A 438 -0.22 -22.59 14.94
CA LYS A 438 -0.67 -21.24 15.31
C LYS A 438 0.47 -20.21 15.31
N GLU A 439 1.70 -20.65 15.59
CA GLU A 439 2.87 -19.77 15.71
C GLU A 439 3.65 -19.61 14.40
N ARG A 440 3.37 -20.44 13.39
CA ARG A 440 4.11 -20.42 12.13
C ARG A 440 4.00 -19.07 11.43
N GLY A 441 2.80 -18.50 11.37
CA GLY A 441 2.58 -17.19 10.75
C GLY A 441 3.43 -16.10 11.39
N ASP A 442 3.41 -16.04 12.72
CA ASP A 442 4.18 -15.07 13.50
C ASP A 442 5.70 -15.22 13.29
N LEU A 443 6.20 -16.46 13.17
CA LEU A 443 7.61 -16.72 12.88
C LEU A 443 8.06 -16.24 11.50
N VAL A 444 7.24 -16.41 10.48
CA VAL A 444 7.53 -15.90 9.14
C VAL A 444 7.60 -14.36 9.16
N TRP A 445 6.65 -13.71 9.85
CA TRP A 445 6.67 -12.26 10.07
C TRP A 445 7.91 -11.81 10.84
N LYS A 446 8.24 -12.50 11.93
CA LYS A 446 9.42 -12.21 12.76
C LYS A 446 10.69 -12.31 11.92
N LEU A 447 10.86 -13.34 11.09
CA LEU A 447 12.02 -13.45 10.21
C LEU A 447 12.10 -12.31 9.20
N ARG A 448 10.97 -11.93 8.57
CA ARG A 448 10.92 -10.82 7.60
C ARG A 448 11.38 -9.51 8.25
N GLU A 449 10.87 -9.21 9.43
CA GLU A 449 11.23 -7.98 10.15
C GLU A 449 12.67 -7.97 10.60
N LEU A 450 13.15 -9.09 11.13
CA LEU A 450 14.57 -9.22 11.48
C LEU A 450 15.46 -9.01 10.26
N ALA A 451 15.09 -9.53 9.09
CA ALA A 451 15.80 -9.25 7.85
C ALA A 451 15.73 -7.75 7.49
N ASP A 452 14.56 -7.10 7.58
CA ASP A 452 14.40 -5.67 7.31
C ASP A 452 15.26 -4.78 8.24
N HIS A 453 15.28 -5.08 9.54
CA HIS A 453 16.11 -4.38 10.52
C HIS A 453 17.60 -4.49 10.19
N ASN A 454 18.02 -5.63 9.65
CA ASN A 454 19.40 -5.87 9.20
C ASN A 454 19.66 -5.47 7.74
N ARG A 455 18.73 -4.74 7.10
CA ARG A 455 18.79 -4.33 5.67
C ARG A 455 19.00 -5.51 4.71
N ALA A 456 18.57 -6.69 5.11
CA ALA A 456 18.59 -7.90 4.33
C ALA A 456 17.23 -8.11 3.63
N LYS A 457 17.26 -8.85 2.52
CA LYS A 457 16.08 -9.35 1.83
C LYS A 457 15.80 -10.77 2.28
N VAL A 458 14.56 -11.11 2.58
CA VAL A 458 14.19 -12.48 2.92
C VAL A 458 13.74 -13.25 1.68
N ALA A 459 14.03 -14.55 1.64
CA ALA A 459 13.46 -15.50 0.70
C ALA A 459 13.11 -16.79 1.45
N PHE A 460 12.06 -17.49 1.01
CA PHE A 460 11.65 -18.76 1.58
C PHE A 460 11.75 -19.84 0.50
N TYR A 461 12.58 -20.85 0.75
CA TYR A 461 12.89 -21.91 -0.20
C TYR A 461 12.07 -23.16 0.10
N GLN A 462 11.46 -23.76 -0.93
CA GLN A 462 10.64 -24.99 -0.80
C GLN A 462 9.50 -24.90 0.25
N ILE A 463 8.77 -23.78 0.26
CA ILE A 463 7.58 -23.65 1.11
C ILE A 463 6.44 -24.57 0.65
N GLY A 464 5.64 -25.03 1.61
CA GLY A 464 4.42 -25.78 1.35
C GLY A 464 3.24 -24.88 1.00
N THR A 465 2.12 -25.49 0.60
CA THR A 465 0.89 -24.77 0.25
C THR A 465 0.10 -24.26 1.47
N ARG A 466 0.39 -24.79 2.67
CA ARG A 466 -0.36 -24.50 3.91
C ARG A 466 -0.22 -23.05 4.36
N ASN A 467 0.98 -22.48 4.22
CA ASN A 467 1.30 -21.12 4.68
C ASN A 467 1.31 -20.08 3.55
N LEU A 468 0.89 -20.45 2.33
CA LEU A 468 0.83 -19.52 1.18
C LEU A 468 0.12 -18.19 1.49
N PRO A 469 -1.04 -18.17 2.18
CA PRO A 469 -1.70 -16.91 2.53
C PRO A 469 -0.80 -15.97 3.35
N THR A 470 -0.06 -16.51 4.32
CA THR A 470 0.85 -15.73 5.17
C THR A 470 1.97 -15.09 4.36
N TYR A 471 2.57 -15.83 3.42
CA TYR A 471 3.63 -15.27 2.58
C TYR A 471 3.10 -14.20 1.62
N LEU A 472 1.87 -14.36 1.10
CA LEU A 472 1.21 -13.34 0.29
C LEU A 472 0.88 -12.07 1.11
N ASP A 473 0.44 -12.23 2.35
CA ASP A 473 0.21 -11.12 3.30
C ASP A 473 1.49 -10.32 3.58
N LEU A 474 2.65 -10.98 3.54
CA LEU A 474 3.97 -10.36 3.66
C LEU A 474 4.43 -9.61 2.40
N GLY A 475 3.62 -9.64 1.33
CA GLY A 475 3.96 -9.07 0.03
C GLY A 475 5.03 -9.88 -0.71
N MET A 476 5.20 -11.17 -0.37
CA MET A 476 6.15 -12.04 -1.06
C MET A 476 5.61 -12.45 -2.43
N GLN A 477 6.48 -12.41 -3.43
CA GLN A 477 6.16 -12.96 -4.75
C GLN A 477 6.41 -14.47 -4.76
N MET A 478 5.46 -15.22 -5.31
CA MET A 478 5.57 -16.68 -5.45
C MET A 478 6.23 -17.06 -6.78
N LEU A 479 7.14 -18.03 -6.71
CA LEU A 479 7.72 -18.68 -7.88
C LEU A 479 7.58 -20.19 -7.72
N LYS A 480 6.95 -20.88 -8.69
CA LYS A 480 6.88 -22.34 -8.68
C LYS A 480 8.27 -22.90 -8.96
N LEU A 481 8.88 -23.49 -7.93
CA LEU A 481 10.20 -24.10 -8.03
C LEU A 481 10.15 -25.51 -8.64
N GLY A 482 9.15 -26.31 -8.24
CA GLY A 482 9.01 -27.71 -8.63
C GLY A 482 7.86 -28.40 -7.93
N GLU A 483 7.86 -29.73 -7.95
CA GLU A 483 6.86 -30.57 -7.30
C GLU A 483 7.57 -31.65 -6.47
N GLU A 484 7.07 -31.88 -5.25
CA GLU A 484 7.58 -32.93 -4.36
C GLU A 484 6.80 -34.23 -4.59
N ALA A 485 7.51 -35.31 -4.93
CA ALA A 485 6.89 -36.61 -5.17
C ALA A 485 6.61 -37.33 -3.84
N ARG A 486 5.35 -37.34 -3.40
CA ARG A 486 4.90 -38.06 -2.20
C ARG A 486 4.18 -39.36 -2.56
N VAL A 487 4.63 -40.49 -1.99
CA VAL A 487 4.01 -41.80 -2.20
C VAL A 487 3.17 -42.18 -0.99
N TYR A 488 1.87 -42.38 -1.20
CA TYR A 488 0.96 -42.84 -0.14
C TYR A 488 1.19 -44.33 0.19
N LEU A 489 1.84 -44.60 1.32
CA LEU A 489 2.31 -45.95 1.66
C LEU A 489 1.18 -46.95 1.98
N ALA A 490 0.10 -46.51 2.65
CA ALA A 490 -0.96 -47.43 3.07
C ALA A 490 -1.69 -48.11 1.89
N GLY A 491 -1.65 -47.52 0.70
CA GLY A 491 -2.20 -48.11 -0.53
C GLY A 491 -1.15 -48.65 -1.49
N PHE A 492 0.13 -48.64 -1.13
CA PHE A 492 1.22 -49.00 -2.03
C PHE A 492 1.50 -50.49 -2.02
N ASN A 493 1.55 -51.11 -3.22
CA ASN A 493 2.04 -52.48 -3.40
C ASN A 493 2.70 -52.65 -4.79
N LEU A 494 3.39 -53.77 -4.99
CA LEU A 494 4.10 -54.11 -6.22
C LEU A 494 3.25 -54.93 -7.22
N GLN A 495 1.94 -55.07 -6.98
CA GLN A 495 1.04 -55.81 -7.84
C GLN A 495 0.54 -54.94 -9.02
N GLY A 496 0.01 -55.60 -10.05
CA GLY A 496 -0.56 -54.95 -11.22
C GLY A 496 0.45 -54.51 -12.28
N ARG A 497 -0.08 -54.13 -13.45
CA ARG A 497 0.71 -53.83 -14.67
C ARG A 497 1.54 -52.55 -14.54
N ARG A 498 0.99 -51.50 -13.90
CA ARG A 498 1.67 -50.19 -13.74
C ARG A 498 2.95 -50.26 -12.90
N ARG A 499 3.14 -51.32 -12.10
CA ARG A 499 4.30 -51.49 -11.20
C ARG A 499 5.24 -52.63 -11.63
N ALA A 500 5.05 -53.18 -12.83
CA ALA A 500 5.87 -54.29 -13.35
C ALA A 500 7.37 -53.97 -13.36
N ASN A 501 7.74 -52.73 -13.68
CA ASN A 501 9.14 -52.30 -13.69
C ASN A 501 9.76 -52.34 -12.28
N LEU A 502 9.05 -51.85 -11.26
CA LEU A 502 9.52 -51.87 -9.86
C LEU A 502 9.66 -53.31 -9.35
N ARG A 503 8.70 -54.18 -9.66
CA ARG A 503 8.76 -55.60 -9.28
C ARG A 503 9.94 -56.32 -9.94
N THR A 504 10.20 -56.03 -11.21
CA THR A 504 11.33 -56.60 -11.94
C THR A 504 12.66 -56.15 -11.34
N ALA A 505 12.78 -54.86 -10.99
CA ALA A 505 13.96 -54.32 -10.32
C ALA A 505 14.18 -54.95 -8.94
N TYR A 506 13.11 -55.09 -8.14
CA TYR A 506 13.16 -55.73 -6.83
C TYR A 506 13.61 -57.20 -6.91
N ASN A 507 13.03 -57.99 -7.82
CA ASN A 507 13.40 -59.40 -8.01
C ASN A 507 14.85 -59.55 -8.52
N LYS A 508 15.34 -58.60 -9.31
CA LYS A 508 16.75 -58.57 -9.73
C LYS A 508 17.66 -58.31 -8.53
N ALA A 509 17.35 -57.30 -7.72
CA ALA A 509 18.11 -56.96 -6.51
C ALA A 509 18.22 -58.14 -5.54
N GLN A 510 17.13 -58.90 -5.36
CA GLN A 510 17.15 -60.12 -4.53
C GLN A 510 18.03 -61.23 -5.10
N ARG A 511 18.00 -61.47 -6.43
CA ARG A 511 18.87 -62.47 -7.08
C ARG A 511 20.35 -62.12 -6.98
N GLU A 512 20.67 -60.83 -6.92
CA GLU A 512 22.04 -60.32 -6.76
C GLU A 512 22.49 -60.24 -5.28
N GLY A 513 21.62 -60.61 -4.33
CA GLY A 513 21.97 -60.67 -2.91
C GLY A 513 22.00 -59.31 -2.19
N LEU A 514 21.34 -58.28 -2.73
CA LEU A 514 21.26 -56.98 -2.07
C LEU A 514 20.40 -57.05 -0.79
N ALA A 515 20.92 -56.51 0.31
CA ALA A 515 20.26 -56.46 1.62
C ALA A 515 20.08 -55.03 2.12
N PHE A 516 19.03 -54.80 2.93
CA PHE A 516 18.71 -53.53 3.56
C PHE A 516 18.63 -53.71 5.07
N ALA A 517 19.21 -52.79 5.84
CA ALA A 517 19.15 -52.76 7.30
C ALA A 517 18.85 -51.34 7.78
N ILE A 518 18.03 -51.22 8.82
CA ILE A 518 17.83 -49.97 9.57
C ILE A 518 18.80 -49.99 10.74
N ILE A 519 19.73 -49.05 10.76
CA ILE A 519 20.74 -48.93 11.82
C ILE A 519 20.32 -47.76 12.71
N GLU A 520 20.20 -48.00 14.02
CA GLU A 520 19.91 -46.93 14.97
C GLU A 520 21.08 -45.94 15.02
N ALA A 521 20.76 -44.64 15.07
CA ALA A 521 21.76 -43.61 15.23
C ALA A 521 22.43 -43.77 16.61
N LYS A 522 23.77 -43.71 16.67
CA LYS A 522 24.50 -43.67 17.95
C LYS A 522 24.05 -42.42 18.72
N ALA A 523 23.63 -42.64 19.96
CA ALA A 523 23.11 -41.61 20.87
C ALA A 523 24.12 -40.50 21.15
#